data_AF-A0A7L4ZLW8-F1
#
_entry.id   AF-A0A7L4ZLW8-F1
#
_cell.length_a   1.000
_cell.length_b   1.000
_cell.length_c   1.000
_cell.angle_alpha   90.00
_cell.angle_beta   90.00
_cell.angle_gamma   90.00
#
_symmetry.space_group_name_H-M   'P 1'
#
loop_
_entity.id
_entity.type
_entity.pdbx_description
1 polymer ?
#
loop_
_entity_poly.entity_id
_entity_poly.type
_entity_poly.pdbx_seq_one_letter_code
_entity_poly.pdbx_strand_id
1 'polypeptide(L)'
;MTVDFRKRQIDFLVQLIAITLILLGIHSYLLYHFAKEIVLFFPIWHIYTFHFVMTAIIYSIVNYRFSNGHETVFNTFMIGTFLKMVLTIVFFLPLILAPMENKKLDLFNFMIPYFLYLFFEVFSIIKFIQNKPQ
;
A
#
# COMPACT_ATOMS: atom_id res chain seq x y z
N MET A 1 11.30 -5.76 21.87
CA MET A 1 11.56 -5.16 20.54
C MET A 1 12.93 -4.52 20.54
N THR A 2 13.80 -4.88 19.60
CA THR A 2 15.16 -4.32 19.50
C THR A 2 15.14 -2.86 19.04
N VAL A 3 16.20 -2.11 19.33
CA VAL A 3 16.35 -0.71 18.87
C VAL A 3 16.29 -0.63 17.35
N ASP A 4 16.89 -1.61 16.66
CA ASP A 4 16.91 -1.68 15.20
C ASP A 4 15.52 -1.90 14.58
N PHE A 5 14.66 -2.71 15.21
CA PHE A 5 13.27 -2.85 14.78
C PHE A 5 12.58 -1.49 14.78
N ARG A 6 12.70 -0.75 15.89
CA ARG A 6 11.98 0.52 16.08
C ARG A 6 12.45 1.56 15.07
N LYS A 7 13.75 1.66 14.86
CA LYS A 7 14.34 2.58 13.89
C LYS A 7 13.82 2.31 12.47
N ARG A 8 13.92 1.05 12.00
CA ARG A 8 13.39 0.66 10.68
C ARG A 8 11.90 0.94 10.54
N GLN A 9 11.13 0.64 11.59
CA GLN A 9 9.69 0.85 11.60
C GLN A 9 9.32 2.33 11.47
N ILE A 10 9.97 3.20 12.25
CA ILE A 10 9.72 4.64 12.21
C ILE A 10 10.15 5.21 10.86
N ASP A 11 11.36 4.89 10.40
CA ASP A 11 11.88 5.37 9.12
C ASP A 11 10.93 5.00 7.97
N PHE A 12 10.45 3.75 7.95
CA PHE A 12 9.49 3.28 6.97
C PHE A 12 8.13 3.99 7.07
N LEU A 13 7.58 4.14 8.28
CA LEU A 13 6.29 4.80 8.47
C LEU A 13 6.35 6.28 8.06
N VAL A 14 7.44 6.98 8.35
CA VAL A 14 7.65 8.37 7.91
C VAL A 14 7.68 8.45 6.39
N GLN A 15 8.41 7.57 5.72
CA GLN A 15 8.45 7.50 4.26
C GLN A 15 7.09 7.15 3.67
N LEU A 16 6.37 6.19 4.27
CA LEU A 16 5.04 5.77 3.87
C LEU A 16 4.03 6.92 4.01
N ILE A 17 4.04 7.66 5.12
CA ILE A 17 3.18 8.85 5.30
C ILE A 17 3.52 9.90 4.25
N ALA A 18 4.81 10.20 4.03
CA ALA A 18 5.24 11.20 3.07
C ALA A 18 4.78 10.86 1.64
N ILE A 19 5.00 9.62 1.18
CA ILE A 19 4.58 9.19 -0.16
C ILE A 19 3.05 9.17 -0.28
N THR A 20 2.33 8.74 0.77
CA THR A 20 0.86 8.78 0.79
C THR A 20 0.32 10.19 0.63
N LEU A 21 0.85 11.16 1.38
CA LEU A 21 0.40 12.55 1.33
C LEU A 21 0.71 13.19 -0.03
N ILE A 22 1.89 12.93 -0.60
CA ILE A 22 2.28 13.41 -1.93
C ILE A 22 1.33 12.85 -2.98
N LEU A 23 1.12 11.53 -3.00
CA LEU A 23 0.28 10.88 -3.99
C LEU A 23 -1.19 11.31 -3.85
N LEU A 24 -1.71 11.37 -2.62
CA LEU A 24 -3.07 11.83 -2.36
C LEU A 24 -3.25 13.29 -2.78
N GLY A 25 -2.27 14.16 -2.52
CA GLY A 25 -2.29 15.56 -2.94
C GLY A 25 -2.32 15.71 -4.46
N ILE A 26 -1.44 14.99 -5.17
CA ILE A 26 -1.42 14.98 -6.64
C ILE A 26 -2.75 14.46 -7.19
N HIS A 27 -3.25 13.33 -6.68
CA HIS A 27 -4.50 12.74 -7.17
C HIS A 27 -5.71 13.63 -6.90
N SER A 28 -5.77 14.24 -5.71
CA SER A 28 -6.82 15.21 -5.35
C SER A 28 -6.79 16.43 -6.26
N TYR A 29 -5.60 16.98 -6.55
CA TYR A 29 -5.42 18.12 -7.44
C TYR A 29 -5.89 17.79 -8.87
N LEU A 30 -5.50 16.63 -9.39
CA LEU A 30 -5.92 16.17 -10.71
C LEU A 30 -7.44 16.01 -10.80
N LEU A 31 -8.07 15.41 -9.79
CA LEU A 31 -9.53 15.26 -9.78
C LEU A 31 -10.25 16.60 -9.69
N TYR A 32 -9.75 17.51 -8.85
CA TYR A 32 -10.34 18.85 -8.71
C TYR A 32 -10.31 19.64 -10.02
N HIS A 33 -9.22 19.54 -10.80
CA HIS A 33 -9.07 20.31 -12.04
C HIS A 33 -9.66 19.62 -13.27
N PHE A 34 -9.57 18.30 -13.38
CA PHE A 34 -9.91 17.56 -14.61
C PHE A 34 -11.17 16.69 -14.49
N ALA A 35 -11.69 16.45 -13.28
CA ALA A 35 -12.78 15.49 -13.05
C ALA A 35 -13.78 15.96 -11.98
N LYS A 36 -13.95 17.28 -11.80
CA LYS A 36 -14.76 17.87 -10.73
C LYS A 36 -16.21 17.39 -10.70
N GLU A 37 -16.79 17.13 -11.87
CA GLU A 37 -18.19 16.70 -12.01
C GLU A 37 -18.36 15.18 -12.00
N ILE A 38 -17.26 14.42 -11.93
CA ILE A 38 -17.33 12.96 -11.94
C ILE A 38 -17.55 12.44 -10.52
N VAL A 39 -18.64 11.71 -10.34
CA VAL A 39 -18.94 11.01 -9.09
C VAL A 39 -18.18 9.69 -9.08
N LEU A 40 -17.19 9.59 -8.19
CA LEU A 40 -16.45 8.35 -7.93
C LEU A 40 -17.23 7.46 -6.97
N PHE A 41 -17.19 6.15 -7.19
CA PHE A 41 -17.81 5.17 -6.30
C PHE A 41 -17.12 5.15 -4.94
N PHE A 42 -15.78 5.11 -4.94
CA PHE A 42 -14.97 5.21 -3.73
C PHE A 42 -14.37 6.61 -3.62
N PRO A 43 -14.58 7.31 -2.51
CA PRO A 43 -13.80 8.50 -2.22
C PRO A 43 -12.31 8.14 -2.19
N ILE A 44 -11.47 8.93 -2.85
CA ILE A 44 -10.02 8.65 -2.97
C ILE A 44 -9.36 8.37 -1.62
N TRP A 45 -9.77 9.05 -0.55
CA TRP A 45 -9.18 8.86 0.77
C TRP A 45 -9.39 7.43 1.31
N HIS A 46 -10.45 6.72 0.93
CA HIS A 46 -10.64 5.30 1.27
C HIS A 46 -9.58 4.43 0.58
N ILE A 47 -9.30 4.71 -0.70
CA ILE A 47 -8.30 4.00 -1.50
C ILE A 47 -6.91 4.15 -0.86
N TYR A 48 -6.52 5.38 -0.55
CA TYR A 48 -5.22 5.66 0.06
C TYR A 48 -5.11 5.09 1.47
N THR A 49 -6.17 5.18 2.28
CA THR A 49 -6.21 4.58 3.62
C THR A 49 -6.03 3.07 3.54
N PHE A 50 -6.75 2.40 2.63
CA PHE A 50 -6.62 0.96 2.44
C PHE A 50 -5.19 0.55 2.09
N HIS A 51 -4.58 1.18 1.08
CA HIS A 51 -3.21 0.84 0.67
C HIS A 51 -2.16 1.20 1.73
N PHE A 52 -2.33 2.33 2.42
CA PHE A 52 -1.48 2.72 3.55
C PHE A 52 -1.50 1.66 4.65
N VAL A 53 -2.70 1.30 5.13
CA VAL A 53 -2.88 0.33 6.21
C VAL A 53 -2.32 -1.03 5.84
N MET A 54 -2.64 -1.54 4.64
CA MET A 54 -2.15 -2.84 4.19
C MET A 54 -0.63 -2.89 4.09
N THR A 55 -0.03 -1.84 3.52
CA THR A 55 1.43 -1.75 3.36
C THR A 55 2.13 -1.61 4.71
N ALA A 56 1.56 -0.83 5.64
CA ALA A 56 2.06 -0.71 7.00
C ALA A 56 2.00 -2.04 7.76
N ILE A 57 0.89 -2.79 7.66
CA ILE A 57 0.71 -4.09 8.31
C ILE A 57 1.73 -5.10 7.78
N ILE A 58 1.86 -5.24 6.45
CA ILE A 58 2.81 -6.18 5.84
C ILE A 58 4.23 -5.86 6.28
N TYR A 59 4.66 -4.60 6.15
CA TYR A 59 6.00 -4.21 6.57
C TYR A 59 6.25 -4.52 8.06
N SER A 60 5.27 -4.23 8.93
CA SER A 60 5.39 -4.47 10.37
C SER A 60 5.57 -5.97 10.69
N ILE A 61 4.78 -6.84 10.04
CA ILE A 61 4.88 -8.29 10.20
C ILE A 61 6.25 -8.79 9.72
N VAL A 62 6.71 -8.32 8.57
CA VAL A 62 7.99 -8.72 7.99
C VAL A 62 9.16 -8.23 8.85
N ASN A 63 9.15 -6.96 9.29
CA ASN A 63 10.16 -6.38 10.18
C ASN A 63 10.20 -7.12 11.53
N TYR A 64 9.05 -7.53 12.05
CA TYR A 64 8.96 -8.33 13.27
C TYR A 64 9.62 -9.70 13.09
N ARG A 65 9.28 -10.43 12.03
CA ARG A 65 9.91 -11.73 11.71
C ARG A 65 11.41 -11.60 11.50
N PHE A 66 11.86 -10.56 10.80
CA PHE A 66 13.27 -10.32 10.55
C PHE A 66 14.05 -10.03 11.84
N SER A 67 13.47 -9.22 12.73
CA SER A 67 14.13 -8.85 13.99
C SER A 67 14.24 -10.01 14.97
N ASN A 68 13.42 -11.04 14.82
CA ASN A 68 13.46 -12.27 15.61
C ASN A 68 14.30 -13.38 14.94
N GLY A 69 15.02 -13.08 13.85
CA GLY A 69 15.97 -14.00 13.23
C GLY A 69 15.34 -15.17 12.46
N HIS A 70 14.06 -15.10 12.09
CA HIS A 70 13.44 -16.16 11.30
C HIS A 70 14.10 -16.29 9.91
N GLU A 71 14.34 -17.51 9.45
CA GLU A 71 14.97 -17.76 8.15
C GLU A 71 14.03 -17.52 6.96
N THR A 72 12.71 -17.46 7.19
CA THR A 72 11.67 -17.41 6.16
C THR A 72 11.00 -16.03 6.00
N VAL A 73 11.76 -14.95 6.24
CA VAL A 73 11.26 -13.56 6.13
C VAL A 73 10.74 -13.25 4.73
N PHE A 74 11.45 -13.70 3.69
CA PHE A 74 11.01 -13.52 2.31
C PHE A 74 9.68 -14.23 2.02
N ASN A 75 9.51 -15.46 2.50
CA ASN A 75 8.23 -16.19 2.36
C ASN A 75 7.09 -15.48 3.08
N THR A 76 7.36 -14.88 4.25
CA THR A 76 6.36 -14.07 4.98
C THR A 76 5.91 -12.88 4.14
N PHE A 77 6.86 -12.18 3.51
CA PHE A 77 6.56 -11.07 2.60
C PHE A 77 5.72 -11.53 1.40
N MET A 78 6.10 -12.64 0.76
CA MET A 78 5.38 -13.17 -0.41
C MET A 78 3.93 -13.55 -0.06
N ILE A 79 3.71 -14.26 1.05
CA ILE A 79 2.38 -14.63 1.53
C ILE A 79 1.56 -13.38 1.89
N GLY A 80 2.16 -12.41 2.59
CA GLY A 80 1.50 -11.16 2.95
C GLY A 80 1.06 -10.37 1.70
N THR A 81 1.92 -10.29 0.69
CA THR A 81 1.63 -9.61 -0.57
C THR A 81 0.52 -10.31 -1.34
N PHE A 82 0.56 -11.64 -1.41
CA PHE A 82 -0.53 -12.43 -2.01
C PHE A 82 -1.86 -12.20 -1.29
N LEU A 83 -1.86 -12.20 0.05
CA LEU A 83 -3.07 -11.92 0.83
C LEU A 83 -3.59 -10.50 0.57
N LYS A 84 -2.70 -9.50 0.44
CA LYS A 84 -3.07 -8.13 0.05
C LYS A 84 -3.68 -8.07 -1.34
N MET A 85 -3.22 -8.87 -2.30
CA MET A 85 -3.84 -8.97 -3.62
C MET A 85 -5.28 -9.51 -3.51
N VAL A 86 -5.51 -10.55 -2.70
CA VAL A 86 -6.86 -11.07 -2.45
C VAL A 86 -7.74 -10.00 -1.78
N LEU A 87 -7.24 -9.32 -0.75
CA LEU A 87 -7.97 -8.26 -0.06
C LEU A 87 -8.26 -7.06 -0.98
N THR A 88 -7.37 -6.77 -1.92
CA THR A 88 -7.55 -5.74 -2.95
C THR A 88 -8.74 -6.11 -3.85
N ILE A 89 -8.87 -7.38 -4.26
CA ILE A 89 -10.02 -7.85 -5.03
C ILE A 89 -11.30 -7.76 -4.19
N VAL A 90 -11.26 -8.17 -2.92
CA VAL A 90 -12.42 -8.09 -2.00
C VAL A 90 -12.87 -6.63 -1.80
N PHE A 91 -11.93 -5.71 -1.60
CA PHE A 91 -12.22 -4.27 -1.50
C PHE A 91 -12.85 -3.73 -2.79
N PHE A 92 -12.44 -4.26 -3.94
CA PHE A 92 -12.93 -3.85 -5.25
C PHE A 92 -14.28 -4.48 -5.64
N LEU A 93 -14.68 -5.57 -4.99
CA LEU A 93 -15.90 -6.33 -5.28
C LEU A 93 -17.17 -5.48 -5.34
N PRO A 94 -17.43 -4.52 -4.40
CA PRO A 94 -18.62 -3.67 -4.45
C PRO A 94 -18.74 -2.87 -5.74
N LEU A 95 -17.61 -2.38 -6.27
CA LEU A 95 -17.58 -1.61 -7.52
C LEU A 95 -17.82 -2.50 -8.75
N ILE A 96 -17.32 -3.74 -8.76
CA ILE A 96 -17.57 -4.68 -9.85
C ILE A 96 -19.07 -4.94 -9.98
N LEU A 97 -19.75 -5.15 -8.85
CA LEU A 97 -21.16 -5.51 -8.78
C LEU A 97 -22.13 -4.33 -8.96
N ALA A 98 -21.70 -3.10 -8.66
CA ALA A 98 -22.55 -1.91 -8.79
C ALA A 98 -22.95 -1.66 -10.27
N PRO A 99 -24.18 -1.21 -10.59
CA PRO A 99 -24.63 -1.00 -11.97
C PRO A 99 -24.14 0.32 -12.63
N MET A 100 -23.01 0.88 -12.22
CA MET A 100 -22.56 2.21 -12.67
C MET A 100 -21.90 2.23 -14.06
N GLU A 101 -22.03 3.35 -14.80
CA GLU A 101 -21.41 3.54 -16.13
C GLU A 101 -19.89 3.81 -16.07
N ASN A 102 -19.40 4.48 -15.01
CA ASN A 102 -18.01 4.97 -14.92
C ASN A 102 -16.99 3.97 -14.32
N LYS A 103 -17.31 2.67 -14.27
CA LYS A 103 -16.48 1.62 -13.63
C LYS A 103 -15.00 1.64 -14.02
N LYS A 104 -14.69 2.00 -15.27
CA LYS A 104 -13.31 2.06 -15.76
C LYS A 104 -12.50 3.14 -15.04
N LEU A 105 -13.08 4.31 -14.81
CA LEU A 105 -12.39 5.41 -14.14
C LEU A 105 -12.11 5.06 -12.67
N ASP A 106 -13.11 4.50 -11.97
CA ASP A 106 -12.93 4.04 -10.59
C ASP A 106 -11.85 2.94 -10.49
N LEU A 107 -11.77 2.05 -11.49
CA LEU A 107 -10.70 1.06 -11.60
C LEU A 107 -9.33 1.71 -11.70
N PHE A 108 -9.14 2.69 -12.59
CA PHE A 108 -7.85 3.38 -12.73
C PHE A 108 -7.46 4.15 -11.46
N ASN A 109 -8.42 4.84 -10.84
CA ASN A 109 -8.22 5.57 -9.59
C ASN A 109 -7.77 4.67 -8.43
N PHE A 110 -8.12 3.39 -8.48
CA PHE A 110 -7.69 2.40 -7.50
C PHE A 110 -6.37 1.70 -7.89
N MET A 111 -6.22 1.30 -9.16
CA MET A 111 -5.08 0.54 -9.65
C MET A 111 -3.76 1.34 -9.66
N ILE A 112 -3.81 2.64 -9.97
CA ILE A 112 -2.60 3.46 -10.00
C ILE A 112 -1.97 3.55 -8.59
N PRO A 113 -2.70 3.94 -7.52
CA PRO A 113 -2.19 3.84 -6.17
C PRO A 113 -1.71 2.44 -5.81
N TYR A 114 -2.48 1.39 -6.12
CA TYR A 114 -2.11 0.01 -5.82
C TYR A 114 -0.69 -0.34 -6.30
N PHE A 115 -0.36 -0.04 -7.56
CA PHE A 115 0.98 -0.34 -8.10
C PHE A 115 2.08 0.51 -7.46
N LEU A 116 1.81 1.79 -7.16
CA LEU A 116 2.78 2.67 -6.50
C LEU A 116 3.10 2.19 -5.08
N TYR A 117 2.08 1.79 -4.31
CA TYR A 117 2.29 1.22 -2.98
C TYR A 117 2.97 -0.14 -3.03
N LEU A 118 2.63 -0.99 -4.00
CA LEU A 118 3.30 -2.28 -4.19
C LEU A 118 4.79 -2.09 -4.53
N PHE A 119 5.11 -1.16 -5.42
CA PHE A 119 6.49 -0.83 -5.77
C PHE A 119 7.27 -0.34 -4.55
N PHE A 120 6.70 0.61 -3.79
CA PHE A 120 7.32 1.14 -2.58
C PHE A 120 7.54 0.05 -1.51
N GLU A 121 6.56 -0.82 -1.32
CA GLU A 121 6.61 -1.97 -0.41
C GLU A 121 7.74 -2.94 -0.79
N VAL A 122 7.77 -3.40 -2.05
CA VAL A 122 8.81 -4.30 -2.57
C VAL A 122 10.19 -3.68 -2.42
N PHE A 123 10.36 -2.42 -2.84
CA PHE A 123 11.63 -1.70 -2.73
C PHE A 123 12.12 -1.62 -1.28
N SER A 124 11.24 -1.22 -0.37
CA SER A 124 11.59 -1.05 1.04
C SER A 124 11.98 -2.38 1.69
N ILE A 125 11.24 -3.45 1.35
CA ILE A 125 11.47 -4.79 1.92
C ILE A 125 12.76 -5.41 1.39
N ILE A 126 13.00 -5.37 0.07
CA ILE A 126 14.24 -5.86 -0.53
C ILE A 126 15.45 -5.14 0.04
N LYS A 127 15.39 -3.79 0.11
CA LYS A 127 16.49 -2.97 0.61
C LYS A 127 16.91 -3.35 2.03
N PHE A 128 15.95 -3.60 2.94
CA PHE A 128 16.34 -3.93 4.32
C PHE A 128 16.76 -5.40 4.47
N ILE A 129 16.17 -6.33 3.71
CA ILE A 129 16.57 -7.76 3.74
C ILE A 129 18.02 -7.91 3.24
N GLN A 130 18.40 -7.18 2.19
CA GLN A 130 19.75 -7.21 1.63
C GLN A 130 20.80 -6.55 2.54
N ASN A 131 20.40 -5.61 3.39
CA ASN A 131 21.29 -4.94 4.36
C ASN A 131 21.51 -5.75 5.64
N LYS A 132 21.32 -7.08 5.62
CA LYS A 132 21.67 -7.95 6.76
C LYS A 132 23.21 -7.97 6.88
N PRO A 133 23.82 -7.45 7.97
CA PRO A 133 25.23 -7.66 8.20
C PRO A 133 25.46 -9.18 8.30
N GLN A 134 26.43 -9.69 7.55
CA GLN A 134 26.91 -11.06 7.70
C GLN A 134 27.50 -11.25 9.11
#